data_AF-G2GBA1-F1
#
_entry.id   AF-G2GBA1-F1
#
_cell.length_a   1.000
_cell.length_b   1.000
_cell.length_c   1.000
_cell.angle_alpha   90.00
_cell.angle_beta   90.00
_cell.angle_gamma   90.00
#
_symmetry.space_group_name_H-M   'P 1'
#
loop_
_entity.id
_entity.type
_entity.pdbx_description
1 polymer ?
#
loop_
_entity_poly.entity_id
_entity_poly.type
_entity_poly.pdbx_seq_one_letter_code
_entity_poly.pdbx_strand_id
1 'polypeptide(L)'
;MLREVDIMAGETGVEPVITFEGTAAVRLTHTSGRLRIETVFRPSSNGWKRNAYQFFRDGERKPMPKSWEAYRALRERLPPDASGLAVLPALTPLSPGEPLPLQIRQSLSQCEIRLGGRDDVAVSVGRDGKGRYVLAIAGTKATLHMTFETLVRSGRKCAVLASTDPIRVITAEGADLTEEVQGKLNKALARILPDPPGAASPEADPGRPQGAQAGGPSDRTGTVMRC
;
A
#
# COMPACT_ATOMS: atom_id res chain seq x y z
N MET A 1 -12.32 14.06 -12.60
CA MET A 1 -12.31 13.09 -11.50
C MET A 1 -13.56 12.23 -11.53
N LEU A 2 -14.77 12.77 -11.27
CA LEU A 2 -16.02 11.98 -11.30
C LEU A 2 -16.25 11.24 -12.63
N ARG A 3 -16.09 11.93 -13.77
CA ARG A 3 -16.11 11.28 -15.10
C ARG A 3 -15.14 10.10 -15.26
N GLU A 4 -14.02 10.10 -14.54
CA GLU A 4 -13.04 9.02 -14.60
C GLU A 4 -13.42 7.84 -13.70
N VAL A 5 -14.07 8.11 -12.57
CA VAL A 5 -14.76 7.09 -11.75
C VAL A 5 -15.81 6.39 -12.60
N ASP A 6 -16.70 7.16 -13.24
CA ASP A 6 -17.82 6.63 -14.04
C ASP A 6 -17.33 5.76 -15.20
N ILE A 7 -16.27 6.20 -15.90
CA ILE A 7 -15.68 5.43 -17.00
C ILE A 7 -15.07 4.12 -16.48
N MET A 8 -14.33 4.15 -15.37
CA MET A 8 -13.70 2.95 -14.82
C MET A 8 -14.75 1.96 -14.32
N ALA A 9 -15.76 2.44 -13.57
CA ALA A 9 -16.86 1.63 -13.10
C ALA A 9 -17.65 1.03 -14.28
N GLY A 10 -17.96 1.83 -15.31
CA GLY A 10 -18.68 1.37 -16.50
C GLY A 10 -17.93 0.33 -17.32
N GLU A 11 -16.62 0.48 -17.52
CA GLU A 11 -15.81 -0.45 -18.33
C GLU A 11 -15.48 -1.75 -17.59
N THR A 12 -15.46 -1.72 -16.26
CA THR A 12 -14.91 -2.83 -15.47
C THR A 12 -15.91 -3.50 -14.54
N GLY A 13 -17.03 -2.84 -14.20
CA GLY A 13 -17.98 -3.29 -13.19
C GLY A 13 -17.48 -3.16 -11.76
N VAL A 14 -16.33 -2.50 -11.52
CA VAL A 14 -15.72 -2.32 -10.21
C VAL A 14 -15.58 -0.85 -9.89
N GLU A 15 -16.13 -0.43 -8.76
CA GLU A 15 -16.00 0.93 -8.24
C GLU A 15 -14.57 1.18 -7.75
N PRO A 16 -13.91 2.26 -8.22
CA PRO A 16 -12.58 2.60 -7.76
C PRO A 16 -12.59 3.20 -6.33
N VAL A 17 -11.55 2.88 -5.57
CA VAL A 17 -11.31 3.44 -4.23
C VAL A 17 -10.71 4.83 -4.36
N ILE A 18 -11.33 5.82 -3.70
CA ILE A 18 -10.87 7.20 -3.67
C ILE A 18 -10.20 7.47 -2.32
N THR A 19 -8.93 7.85 -2.33
CA THR A 19 -8.18 8.26 -1.14
C THR A 19 -7.74 9.72 -1.25
N PHE A 20 -7.84 10.43 -0.13
CA PHE A 20 -7.46 11.85 -0.03
C PHE A 20 -6.11 11.95 0.67
N GLU A 21 -5.11 12.47 -0.04
CA GLU A 21 -3.78 12.77 0.51
C GLU A 21 -3.77 14.23 1.00
N GLY A 22 -4.54 14.49 2.06
CA GLY A 22 -4.79 15.84 2.58
C GLY A 22 -5.54 16.73 1.58
N THR A 23 -5.18 18.01 1.48
CA THR A 23 -5.73 18.95 0.48
C THR A 23 -4.94 18.97 -0.83
N ALA A 24 -3.81 18.25 -0.90
CA ALA A 24 -2.83 18.39 -1.97
C ALA A 24 -3.07 17.45 -3.16
N ALA A 25 -3.66 16.27 -2.91
CA ALA A 25 -3.94 15.30 -3.97
C ALA A 25 -5.11 14.39 -3.63
N VAL A 26 -5.77 13.90 -4.69
CA VAL A 26 -6.74 12.80 -4.62
C VAL A 26 -6.21 11.66 -5.45
N ARG A 27 -6.15 10.46 -4.88
CA ARG A 27 -5.76 9.24 -5.59
C ARG A 27 -6.98 8.36 -5.81
N LEU A 28 -7.19 7.98 -7.06
CA LEU A 28 -8.19 7.03 -7.49
C LEU A 28 -7.47 5.72 -7.80
N THR A 29 -7.79 4.67 -7.07
CA THR A 29 -7.21 3.33 -7.23
C THR A 29 -8.30 2.39 -7.70
N HIS A 30 -8.14 1.87 -8.90
CA HIS A 30 -9.04 0.89 -9.50
C HIS A 30 -8.35 -0.46 -9.55
N THR A 31 -8.99 -1.49 -8.99
CA THR A 31 -8.42 -2.83 -8.93
C THR A 31 -9.43 -3.82 -9.47
N SER A 32 -9.04 -4.57 -10.49
CA SER A 32 -9.85 -5.63 -11.08
C SER A 32 -8.99 -6.86 -11.30
N GLY A 33 -9.08 -7.80 -10.36
CA GLY A 33 -8.23 -8.98 -10.30
C GLY A 33 -6.75 -8.60 -10.23
N ARG A 34 -5.97 -9.07 -11.22
CA ARG A 34 -4.52 -8.86 -11.33
C ARG A 34 -4.12 -7.45 -11.79
N LEU A 35 -5.09 -6.65 -12.23
CA LEU A 35 -4.86 -5.35 -12.85
C LEU A 35 -5.20 -4.25 -11.87
N ARG A 36 -4.31 -3.28 -11.74
CA ARG A 36 -4.56 -2.07 -10.97
C ARG A 36 -4.23 -0.82 -11.78
N ILE A 37 -5.13 0.16 -11.76
CA ILE A 37 -4.92 1.47 -12.33
C ILE A 37 -4.94 2.49 -11.20
N GLU A 38 -3.89 3.31 -11.11
CA GLU A 38 -3.84 4.44 -10.19
C GLU A 38 -3.84 5.75 -10.96
N THR A 39 -4.72 6.66 -10.54
CA THR A 39 -4.81 8.01 -11.06
C THR A 39 -4.65 9.00 -9.93
N VAL A 40 -3.62 9.83 -10.00
CA VAL A 40 -3.42 10.91 -9.03
C VAL A 40 -3.91 12.21 -9.63
N PHE A 41 -4.78 12.91 -8.92
CA PHE A 41 -5.27 14.24 -9.24
C PHE A 41 -4.66 15.25 -8.27
N ARG A 42 -4.44 16.46 -8.76
CA ARG A 42 -4.01 17.62 -7.96
C ARG A 42 -5.00 18.77 -8.13
N PRO A 43 -5.11 19.68 -7.14
CA PRO A 43 -5.93 20.86 -7.27
C PRO A 43 -5.41 21.78 -8.39
N SER A 44 -6.32 22.45 -9.06
CA SER A 44 -6.12 23.41 -10.15
C SER A 44 -7.22 24.48 -10.07
N SER A 45 -7.05 25.60 -10.76
CA SER A 45 -8.05 26.69 -10.78
C SER A 45 -9.44 26.23 -11.25
N ASN A 46 -9.49 25.16 -12.04
CA ASN A 46 -10.72 24.63 -12.62
C ASN A 46 -11.13 23.29 -11.98
N GLY A 47 -10.78 23.09 -10.69
CA GLY A 47 -11.07 21.85 -9.95
C GLY A 47 -9.89 20.89 -9.90
N TRP A 48 -10.10 19.61 -10.20
CA TRP A 48 -9.08 18.57 -10.10
C TRP A 48 -8.46 18.23 -11.46
N LYS A 49 -7.14 18.41 -11.60
CA LYS A 49 -6.40 18.05 -12.81
C LYS A 49 -5.62 16.75 -12.60
N ARG A 50 -5.66 15.85 -13.58
CA ARG A 50 -4.86 14.62 -13.57
C ARG A 50 -3.36 14.98 -13.57
N ASN A 51 -2.63 14.43 -12.60
CA ASN A 51 -1.21 14.66 -12.39
C ASN A 51 -0.37 13.44 -12.79
N ALA A 52 -0.78 12.25 -12.34
CA ALA A 52 -0.10 11.00 -12.67
C ALA A 52 -1.11 9.89 -12.98
N TYR A 53 -0.67 8.92 -13.79
CA TYR A 53 -1.47 7.79 -14.21
C TYR A 53 -0.57 6.57 -14.36
N GLN A 54 -0.89 5.48 -13.67
CA GLN A 54 -0.04 4.30 -13.57
C GLN A 54 -0.88 3.04 -13.70
N PHE A 55 -0.34 2.04 -14.38
CA PHE A 55 -0.94 0.72 -14.54
C PHE A 55 -0.02 -0.35 -13.99
N PHE A 56 -0.62 -1.27 -13.27
CA PHE A 56 0.04 -2.39 -12.63
C PHE A 56 -0.62 -3.69 -13.09
N ARG A 57 0.23 -4.70 -13.27
CA ARG A 57 -0.18 -6.09 -13.42
C ARG A 57 0.61 -6.88 -12.39
N ASP A 58 -0.07 -7.60 -11.50
CA ASP A 58 0.56 -8.38 -10.42
C ASP A 58 1.42 -7.54 -9.47
N GLY A 59 1.00 -6.28 -9.24
CA GLY A 59 1.76 -5.30 -8.46
C GLY A 59 3.05 -4.82 -9.12
N GLU A 60 3.31 -5.19 -10.38
CA GLU A 60 4.39 -4.62 -11.17
C GLU A 60 3.90 -3.51 -12.09
N ARG A 61 4.56 -2.36 -12.07
CA ARG A 61 4.27 -1.28 -13.01
C ARG A 61 4.54 -1.74 -14.45
N LYS A 62 3.52 -1.65 -15.31
CA LYS A 62 3.59 -1.95 -16.75
C LYS A 62 3.21 -0.72 -17.58
N PRO A 63 3.56 -0.69 -18.88
CA PRO A 63 3.06 0.32 -19.80
C PRO A 63 1.53 0.31 -19.83
N MET A 64 0.93 1.50 -19.96
CA MET A 64 -0.53 1.63 -20.05
C MET A 64 -1.05 0.90 -21.30
N PRO A 65 -2.18 0.18 -21.20
CA PRO A 65 -2.91 -0.23 -22.38
C PRO A 65 -3.24 0.98 -23.25
N LYS A 66 -3.13 0.82 -24.57
CA LYS A 66 -3.37 1.92 -25.54
C LYS A 66 -4.85 2.29 -25.65
N SER A 67 -5.76 1.45 -25.18
CA SER A 67 -7.22 1.64 -25.21
C SER A 67 -7.91 0.81 -24.12
N TRP A 68 -9.18 1.12 -23.85
CA TRP A 68 -10.03 0.30 -22.97
C TRP A 68 -10.29 -1.09 -23.54
N GLU A 69 -10.38 -1.24 -24.86
CA GLU A 69 -10.44 -2.56 -25.51
C GLU A 69 -9.20 -3.40 -25.22
N ALA A 70 -8.00 -2.80 -25.30
CA ALA A 70 -6.76 -3.48 -24.95
C ALA A 70 -6.73 -3.86 -23.46
N TYR A 71 -7.29 -3.03 -22.58
CA TYR A 71 -7.45 -3.34 -21.16
C TYR A 71 -8.42 -4.52 -20.95
N ARG A 72 -9.60 -4.51 -21.58
CA ARG A 72 -10.57 -5.61 -21.48
C ARG A 72 -10.01 -6.93 -21.99
N ALA A 73 -9.33 -6.91 -23.15
CA ALA A 73 -8.66 -8.09 -23.68
C ALA A 73 -7.54 -8.61 -22.77
N LEU A 74 -6.79 -7.71 -22.10
CA LEU A 74 -5.82 -8.10 -21.08
C LEU A 74 -6.50 -8.74 -19.88
N ARG A 75 -7.62 -8.17 -19.41
CA ARG A 75 -8.39 -8.70 -18.28
C ARG A 75 -8.98 -10.08 -18.60
N GLU A 76 -9.55 -10.29 -19.77
CA GLU A 76 -10.12 -11.59 -20.17
C GLU A 76 -9.06 -12.69 -20.28
N ARG A 77 -7.85 -12.34 -20.73
CA ARG A 77 -6.71 -13.28 -20.81
C ARG A 77 -6.09 -13.58 -19.45
N LEU A 78 -6.32 -12.73 -18.46
CA LEU A 78 -5.82 -12.89 -17.11
C LEU A 78 -6.97 -13.45 -16.28
N PRO A 79 -7.01 -14.78 -16.04
CA PRO A 79 -8.13 -15.38 -15.30
C PRO A 79 -8.38 -14.59 -14.00
N PRO A 80 -9.66 -14.27 -13.69
CA PRO A 80 -10.02 -13.53 -12.48
C PRO A 80 -9.54 -14.28 -11.23
N ASP A 81 -9.55 -15.62 -11.32
CA ASP A 81 -8.89 -16.54 -10.42
C ASP A 81 -7.41 -16.64 -10.77
N ALA A 82 -6.66 -15.62 -10.38
CA ALA A 82 -5.24 -15.78 -10.14
C ALA A 82 -5.00 -16.00 -8.66
N SER A 83 -5.37 -17.19 -8.21
CA SER A 83 -4.63 -17.97 -7.21
C SER A 83 -3.22 -18.35 -7.72
N GLY A 84 -2.59 -17.51 -8.53
CA GLY A 84 -1.16 -17.53 -8.69
C GLY A 84 -0.63 -16.82 -7.46
N LEU A 85 0.00 -17.57 -6.56
CA LEU A 85 0.64 -17.03 -5.37
C LEU A 85 1.35 -15.72 -5.76
N ALA A 86 0.88 -14.59 -5.24
CA ALA A 86 1.57 -13.34 -5.41
C ALA A 86 2.98 -13.55 -4.86
N VAL A 87 4.00 -13.22 -5.65
CA VAL A 87 5.40 -13.40 -5.25
C VAL A 87 6.04 -12.04 -5.17
N LEU A 88 6.71 -11.77 -4.06
CA LEU A 88 7.54 -10.59 -3.93
C LEU A 88 8.76 -10.72 -4.86
N PRO A 89 9.15 -9.64 -5.56
CA PRO A 89 10.31 -9.68 -6.44
C PRO A 89 11.55 -10.12 -5.67
N ALA A 90 12.34 -11.04 -6.24
CA ALA A 90 13.60 -11.45 -5.65
C ALA A 90 14.52 -10.24 -5.43
N LEU A 91 15.16 -10.19 -4.27
CA LEU A 91 16.08 -9.12 -3.91
C LEU A 91 17.52 -9.56 -4.19
N THR A 92 18.27 -8.70 -4.86
CA THR A 92 19.71 -8.81 -4.97
C THR A 92 20.34 -8.39 -3.64
N PRO A 93 21.14 -9.24 -2.98
CA PRO A 93 21.85 -8.87 -1.77
C PRO A 93 22.76 -7.67 -1.99
N LEU A 94 22.95 -6.85 -0.96
CA LEU A 94 23.90 -5.74 -1.00
C LEU A 94 25.33 -6.26 -0.91
N SER A 95 26.27 -5.54 -1.53
CA SER A 95 27.69 -5.84 -1.40
C SER A 95 28.14 -5.67 0.05
N PRO A 96 29.04 -6.54 0.57
CA PRO A 96 29.59 -6.38 1.91
C PRO A 96 30.21 -4.97 2.10
N GLY A 97 29.81 -4.26 3.15
CA GLY A 97 30.29 -2.92 3.46
C GLY A 97 29.70 -1.79 2.61
N GLU A 98 28.70 -2.06 1.76
CA GLU A 98 28.03 -0.99 1.01
C GLU A 98 27.36 0.01 1.97
N PRO A 99 27.65 1.32 1.86
CA PRO A 99 27.04 2.31 2.74
C PRO A 99 25.56 2.49 2.38
N LEU A 100 24.68 2.20 3.33
CA LEU A 100 23.24 2.45 3.19
C LEU A 100 22.91 3.94 3.34
N PRO A 101 22.01 4.49 2.48
CA PRO A 101 21.45 5.82 2.69
C PRO A 101 20.81 5.97 4.08
N LEU A 102 20.92 7.16 4.67
CA LEU A 102 20.49 7.44 6.05
C LEU A 102 19.05 7.01 6.33
N GLN A 103 18.13 7.29 5.40
CA GLN A 103 16.71 6.95 5.56
C GLN A 103 16.47 5.44 5.69
N ILE A 104 17.22 4.64 4.93
CA ILE A 104 17.12 3.18 4.96
C ILE A 104 17.73 2.66 6.27
N ARG A 105 18.88 3.21 6.69
CA ARG A 105 19.48 2.87 7.99
C ARG A 105 18.55 3.15 9.17
N GLN A 106 17.90 4.31 9.17
CA GLN A 106 16.93 4.69 10.21
C GLN A 106 15.72 3.74 10.20
N SER A 107 15.18 3.43 9.02
CA SER A 107 14.05 2.51 8.89
C SER A 107 14.40 1.10 9.33
N LEU A 108 15.60 0.61 8.96
CA LEU A 108 16.13 -0.68 9.36
C LEU A 108 16.26 -0.76 10.89
N SER A 109 16.95 0.20 11.51
CA SER A 109 17.13 0.24 12.96
C SER A 109 15.80 0.30 13.71
N GLN A 110 14.82 1.06 13.22
CA GLN A 110 13.48 1.10 13.80
C GLN A 110 12.75 -0.25 13.70
N CYS A 111 12.88 -0.95 12.57
CA CYS A 111 12.31 -2.28 12.40
C CYS A 111 13.00 -3.29 13.32
N GLU A 112 14.34 -3.30 13.38
CA GLU A 112 15.12 -4.17 14.25
C GLU A 112 14.79 -3.95 15.73
N ILE A 113 14.64 -2.70 16.17
CA ILE A 113 14.25 -2.40 17.57
C ILE A 113 12.83 -2.91 17.84
N ARG A 114 11.89 -2.64 16.92
CA ARG A 114 10.47 -2.97 17.12
C ARG A 114 10.19 -4.47 17.03
N LEU A 115 11.00 -5.19 16.26
CA LEU A 115 10.90 -6.63 16.03
C LEU A 115 11.96 -7.40 16.84
N GLY A 116 12.78 -6.70 17.61
CA GLY A 116 13.89 -7.28 18.37
C GLY A 116 13.39 -8.28 19.40
N GLY A 117 14.09 -9.41 19.50
CA GLY A 117 13.72 -10.52 20.39
C GLY A 117 12.71 -11.50 19.80
N ARG A 118 12.41 -11.40 18.51
CA ARG A 118 11.57 -12.36 17.77
C ARG A 118 12.40 -13.18 16.79
N ASP A 119 12.48 -14.48 17.05
CA ASP A 119 13.21 -15.42 16.17
C ASP A 119 12.38 -15.83 14.94
N ASP A 120 11.07 -15.55 14.94
CA ASP A 120 10.14 -15.88 13.86
C ASP A 120 10.08 -14.82 12.75
N VAL A 121 10.86 -13.74 12.88
CA VAL A 121 10.87 -12.62 11.93
C VAL A 121 12.30 -12.28 11.51
N ALA A 122 12.57 -12.32 10.21
CA ALA A 122 13.84 -11.90 9.62
C ALA A 122 13.70 -10.54 8.95
N VAL A 123 14.61 -9.61 9.26
CA VAL A 123 14.71 -8.30 8.60
C VAL A 123 15.97 -8.28 7.73
N SER A 124 15.83 -7.87 6.47
CA SER A 124 16.94 -7.78 5.53
C SER A 124 16.81 -6.57 4.61
N VAL A 125 17.90 -6.20 3.96
CA VAL A 125 17.92 -5.12 2.95
C VAL A 125 18.60 -5.63 1.69
N GLY A 126 17.99 -5.36 0.54
CA GLY A 126 18.51 -5.70 -0.77
C GLY A 126 18.15 -4.66 -1.82
N ARG A 127 18.37 -5.01 -3.08
CA ARG A 127 17.91 -4.23 -4.24
C ARG A 127 16.92 -5.02 -5.08
N ASP A 128 15.90 -4.35 -5.61
CA ASP A 128 15.02 -4.98 -6.59
C ASP A 128 15.67 -5.01 -8.00
N GLY A 129 14.98 -5.63 -8.96
CA GLY A 129 15.42 -5.68 -10.37
C GLY A 129 15.52 -4.31 -11.07
N LYS A 130 15.13 -3.21 -10.41
CA LYS A 130 15.27 -1.83 -10.89
C LYS A 130 16.40 -1.08 -10.17
N GLY A 131 17.15 -1.76 -9.30
CA GLY A 131 18.22 -1.16 -8.51
C GLY A 131 17.74 -0.28 -7.35
N ARG A 132 16.44 -0.34 -7.01
CA ARG A 132 15.87 0.38 -5.86
C ARG A 132 16.18 -0.39 -4.59
N TYR A 133 16.42 0.31 -3.49
CA TYR A 133 16.60 -0.35 -2.20
C TYR A 133 15.27 -0.88 -1.69
N VAL A 134 15.28 -2.09 -1.14
CA VAL A 134 14.11 -2.72 -0.53
C VAL A 134 14.51 -3.23 0.85
N LEU A 135 13.75 -2.82 1.87
CA LEU A 135 13.79 -3.44 3.19
C LEU A 135 12.73 -4.53 3.21
N ALA A 136 13.14 -5.77 3.42
CA ALA A 136 12.26 -6.93 3.51
C ALA A 136 12.11 -7.38 4.96
N ILE A 137 10.88 -7.66 5.36
CA ILE A 137 10.53 -8.23 6.67
C ILE A 137 9.78 -9.53 6.37
N ALA A 138 10.40 -10.67 6.64
CA ALA A 138 9.83 -11.98 6.45
C ALA A 138 9.41 -12.55 7.80
N GLY A 139 8.11 -12.80 7.99
CA GLY A 139 7.59 -13.55 9.11
C GLY A 139 6.97 -14.88 8.67
N THR A 140 6.49 -15.65 9.63
CA THR A 140 5.86 -16.97 9.37
C THR A 140 4.58 -16.88 8.55
N LYS A 141 3.79 -15.81 8.72
CA LYS A 141 2.48 -15.63 8.06
C LYS A 141 2.54 -14.81 6.78
N ALA A 142 3.47 -13.86 6.70
CA ALA A 142 3.54 -12.92 5.59
C ALA A 142 4.95 -12.35 5.45
N THR A 143 5.27 -11.94 4.22
CA THR A 143 6.46 -11.16 3.89
C THR A 143 6.05 -9.77 3.43
N LEU A 144 6.81 -8.77 3.87
CA LEU A 144 6.63 -7.36 3.54
C LEU A 144 7.87 -6.83 2.83
N HIS A 145 7.68 -6.14 1.72
CA HIS A 145 8.70 -5.32 1.07
C HIS A 145 8.38 -3.84 1.20
N MET A 146 9.28 -3.09 1.84
CA MET A 146 9.28 -1.63 1.83
C MET A 146 10.27 -1.12 0.77
N THR A 147 9.76 -0.46 -0.27
CA THR A 147 10.58 -0.02 -1.40
C THR A 147 10.98 1.46 -1.25
N PHE A 148 12.25 1.75 -1.52
CA PHE A 148 12.81 3.10 -1.48
C PHE A 148 13.32 3.52 -2.87
N GLU A 149 12.92 4.72 -3.29
CA GLU A 149 13.43 5.37 -4.49
C GLU A 149 14.66 6.21 -4.12
N THR A 150 15.73 6.04 -4.90
CA THR A 150 16.93 6.87 -4.77
C THR A 150 16.73 8.15 -5.56
N LEU A 151 16.81 9.29 -4.88
CA LEU A 151 16.72 10.62 -5.47
C LEU A 151 18.05 11.36 -5.28
N VAL A 152 18.32 12.32 -6.16
CA VAL A 152 19.41 13.28 -5.96
C VAL A 152 18.78 14.61 -5.58
N ARG A 153 19.02 15.07 -4.35
CA ARG A 153 18.56 16.38 -3.87
C ARG A 153 19.77 17.20 -3.47
N SER A 154 19.94 18.35 -4.12
CA SER A 154 21.08 19.25 -3.87
C SER A 154 22.44 18.56 -3.98
N GLY A 155 22.61 17.71 -5.00
CA GLY A 155 23.85 16.96 -5.25
C GLY A 155 24.12 15.77 -4.33
N ARG A 156 23.30 15.54 -3.29
CA ARG A 156 23.40 14.38 -2.41
C ARG A 156 22.38 13.31 -2.80
N LYS A 157 22.83 12.06 -2.87
CA LYS A 157 21.94 10.90 -3.03
C LYS A 157 21.19 10.68 -1.71
N CYS A 158 19.86 10.73 -1.76
CA CYS A 158 18.98 10.37 -0.68
C CYS A 158 18.06 9.22 -1.10
N ALA A 159 17.55 8.48 -0.13
CA ALA A 159 16.51 7.48 -0.37
C ALA A 159 15.22 7.98 0.28
N VAL A 160 14.11 7.87 -0.44
CA VAL A 160 12.76 8.16 0.07
C VAL A 160 11.87 6.95 -0.16
N LEU A 161 10.81 6.78 0.62
CA LEU A 161 9.81 5.76 0.33
C LEU A 161 9.27 5.96 -1.09
N ALA A 162 9.10 4.86 -1.81
CA ALA A 162 8.61 4.91 -3.18
C ALA A 162 7.24 5.60 -3.23
N SER A 163 7.07 6.48 -4.21
CA SER A 163 5.81 7.21 -4.41
C SER A 163 4.62 6.32 -4.78
N THR A 164 4.89 5.09 -5.23
CA THR A 164 3.89 4.07 -5.53
C THR A 164 4.28 2.73 -4.95
N ASP A 165 3.30 2.03 -4.36
CA ASP A 165 3.49 0.80 -3.58
C ASP A 165 4.71 0.85 -2.66
N PRO A 166 4.79 1.84 -1.75
CA PRO A 166 5.91 1.93 -0.83
C PRO A 166 6.06 0.68 0.03
N ILE A 167 4.97 -0.07 0.21
CA ILE A 167 4.84 -1.21 1.12
C ILE A 167 3.98 -2.25 0.39
N ARG A 168 4.56 -3.41 0.07
CA ARG A 168 3.84 -4.58 -0.46
C ARG A 168 3.83 -5.70 0.57
N VAL A 169 2.69 -6.33 0.78
CA VAL A 169 2.54 -7.41 1.76
C VAL A 169 1.94 -8.62 1.08
N ILE A 170 2.64 -9.75 1.15
CA ILE A 170 2.23 -11.01 0.57
C ILE A 170 2.17 -12.05 1.69
N THR A 171 1.07 -12.79 1.82
CA THR A 171 0.96 -13.86 2.82
C THR A 171 1.77 -15.10 2.41
N ALA A 172 2.02 -16.01 3.34
CA ALA A 172 2.69 -17.29 3.06
C ALA A 172 1.91 -18.13 2.02
N GLU A 173 0.58 -18.00 2.01
CA GLU A 173 -0.33 -18.59 1.03
C GLU A 173 -0.41 -17.79 -0.27
N GLY A 174 0.46 -16.79 -0.46
CA GLY A 174 0.56 -16.01 -1.69
C GLY A 174 -0.60 -15.04 -1.94
N ALA A 175 -1.34 -14.63 -0.91
CA ALA A 175 -2.35 -13.57 -1.06
C ALA A 175 -1.69 -12.18 -1.02
N ASP A 176 -2.03 -11.29 -1.95
CA ASP A 176 -1.55 -9.90 -1.96
C ASP A 176 -2.45 -9.00 -1.09
N LEU A 177 -1.90 -8.54 0.04
CA LEU A 177 -2.57 -7.63 0.99
C LEU A 177 -2.14 -6.16 0.81
N THR A 178 -1.41 -5.84 -0.27
CA THR A 178 -0.86 -4.49 -0.53
C THR A 178 -1.94 -3.41 -0.50
N GLU A 179 -3.12 -3.70 -1.03
CA GLU A 179 -4.23 -2.74 -1.06
C GLU A 179 -4.84 -2.50 0.31
N GLU A 180 -5.01 -3.56 1.09
CA GLU A 180 -5.60 -3.50 2.43
C GLU A 180 -4.75 -2.62 3.37
N VAL A 181 -3.42 -2.74 3.25
CA VAL A 181 -2.48 -1.98 4.07
C VAL A 181 -2.34 -0.53 3.64
N GLN A 182 -2.70 -0.18 2.39
CA GLN A 182 -2.71 1.19 1.85
C GLN A 182 -1.38 1.94 2.09
N GLY A 183 -0.25 1.25 1.95
CA GLY A 183 1.07 1.86 2.19
C GLY A 183 1.38 2.20 3.66
N LYS A 184 0.56 1.77 4.63
CA LYS A 184 0.76 2.06 6.06
C LYS A 184 1.56 0.95 6.74
N LEU A 185 2.76 1.27 7.21
CA LEU A 185 3.67 0.31 7.85
C LEU A 185 3.04 -0.39 9.06
N ASN A 186 2.34 0.34 9.93
CA ASN A 186 1.72 -0.26 11.12
C ASN A 186 0.66 -1.31 10.76
N LYS A 187 -0.12 -1.08 9.69
CA LYS A 187 -1.10 -2.06 9.20
C LYS A 187 -0.40 -3.29 8.62
N ALA A 188 0.67 -3.07 7.84
CA ALA A 188 1.46 -4.15 7.27
C ALA A 188 2.12 -5.01 8.36
N LEU A 189 2.72 -4.39 9.38
CA LEU A 189 3.32 -5.10 10.51
C LEU A 189 2.26 -5.92 11.27
N ALA A 190 1.05 -5.39 11.49
CA ALA A 190 -0.01 -6.15 12.15
C ALA A 190 -0.41 -7.44 11.42
N ARG A 191 -0.17 -7.54 10.11
CA ARG A 191 -0.41 -8.77 9.32
C ARG A 191 0.74 -9.78 9.39
N ILE A 192 1.95 -9.32 9.67
CA ILE A 192 3.14 -10.16 9.80
C ILE A 192 3.26 -10.71 11.23
N LEU A 193 2.91 -9.89 12.21
CA LEU A 193 3.02 -10.24 13.62
C LEU A 193 1.81 -11.08 14.03
N PRO A 194 1.98 -12.23 14.70
CA PRO A 194 0.86 -12.88 15.37
C PRO A 194 0.16 -11.90 16.31
N ASP A 195 -1.16 -12.00 16.39
CA ASP A 195 -1.95 -11.29 17.39
C ASP A 195 -1.34 -11.53 18.77
N PRO A 196 -1.24 -10.48 19.61
CA PRO A 196 -0.72 -10.66 20.96
C PRO A 196 -1.52 -11.76 21.66
N PRO A 197 -0.87 -12.70 22.37
CA PRO A 197 -1.57 -13.76 23.07
C PRO A 197 -2.61 -13.12 24.01
N GLY A 198 -3.89 -13.35 23.72
CA GLY A 198 -5.03 -12.75 24.45
C GLY A 198 -5.99 -11.90 23.61
N ALA A 199 -5.66 -11.56 22.36
CA ALA A 199 -6.63 -10.94 21.44
C ALA A 199 -7.49 -12.04 20.78
N ALA A 200 -8.51 -12.51 21.48
CA ALA A 200 -9.58 -13.27 20.85
C ALA A 200 -10.20 -12.39 19.74
N SER A 201 -10.22 -12.90 18.50
CA SER A 201 -11.10 -12.35 17.47
C SER A 201 -12.53 -12.38 18.02
N PRO A 202 -13.30 -11.28 18.01
CA PRO A 202 -14.72 -11.41 18.24
C PRO A 202 -15.28 -12.18 17.05
N GLU A 203 -15.51 -13.48 17.23
CA GLU A 203 -16.46 -14.21 16.40
C GLU A 203 -17.75 -13.39 16.40
N ALA A 204 -18.16 -12.98 15.20
CA ALA A 204 -19.42 -12.29 14.99
C ALA A 204 -20.55 -13.27 15.31
N ASP A 205 -21.03 -13.24 16.56
CA ASP A 205 -22.23 -13.93 16.98
C ASP A 205 -23.45 -13.16 16.42
N PRO A 206 -24.26 -13.74 15.51
CA PRO A 206 -25.39 -13.04 14.94
C PRO A 206 -26.60 -13.25 15.84
N GLY A 207 -26.81 -12.36 16.82
CA GLY A 207 -28.12 -12.30 17.48
C GLY A 207 -28.19 -11.65 18.85
N ARG A 208 -28.64 -10.40 18.88
CA ARG A 208 -29.85 -9.96 19.60
C ARG A 208 -30.05 -8.45 19.43
N PRO A 209 -31.29 -7.96 19.25
CA PRO A 209 -31.58 -6.53 19.30
C PRO A 209 -31.68 -6.11 20.77
N GLN A 210 -30.81 -5.20 21.24
CA GLN A 210 -31.01 -4.49 22.50
C GLN A 210 -31.52 -3.08 22.20
N GLY A 211 -32.73 -2.81 22.68
CA GLY A 211 -33.46 -1.56 22.52
C GLY A 211 -32.88 -0.40 23.33
N ALA A 212 -33.47 0.78 23.09
CA ALA A 212 -33.06 2.08 23.61
C ALA A 212 -33.35 2.28 25.10
N GLN A 213 -32.44 2.96 25.81
CA GLN A 213 -32.84 3.94 26.83
C GLN A 213 -31.75 4.98 27.19
N ALA A 214 -32.07 6.24 26.85
CA ALA A 214 -31.97 7.49 27.62
C ALA A 214 -30.67 7.94 28.36
N GLY A 215 -30.32 9.21 28.12
CA GLY A 215 -29.93 10.16 29.17
C GLY A 215 -28.57 10.87 28.99
N GLY A 216 -28.58 12.10 28.45
CA GLY A 216 -27.39 13.00 28.32
C GLY A 216 -26.98 13.70 29.63
N PRO A 217 -26.40 14.93 29.62
CA PRO A 217 -25.77 15.71 28.56
C PRO A 217 -24.33 16.20 28.93
N SER A 218 -23.58 16.80 27.99
CA SER A 218 -22.64 17.91 28.31
C SER A 218 -22.04 18.50 27.02
N ASP A 219 -22.49 19.70 26.68
CA ASP A 219 -21.80 20.65 25.82
C ASP A 219 -20.34 20.87 26.24
N ARG A 220 -19.46 21.11 25.26
CA ARG A 220 -18.58 22.30 25.29
C ARG A 220 -17.91 22.58 23.93
N THR A 221 -18.38 23.69 23.39
CA THR A 221 -17.91 24.49 22.27
C THR A 221 -16.49 25.04 22.48
N GLY A 222 -15.68 24.99 21.42
CA GLY A 222 -14.75 26.05 21.01
C GLY A 222 -13.47 26.29 21.81
N THR A 223 -12.32 26.15 21.14
CA THR A 223 -11.24 27.17 21.24
C THR A 223 -10.48 27.24 19.92
N VAL A 224 -10.58 28.39 19.27
CA VAL A 224 -9.71 28.84 18.17
C VAL A 224 -8.44 29.41 18.81
N MET A 225 -7.26 28.96 18.39
CA MET A 225 -6.01 29.67 18.64
C MET A 225 -5.54 30.35 17.37
N ARG A 226 -5.57 31.68 17.38
CA ARG A 226 -4.67 32.54 16.59
C ARG A 226 -3.48 32.90 17.47
N CYS A 227 -2.29 32.80 16.91
CA CYS A 227 -1.17 33.71 17.14
C CYS A 227 -0.63 34.05 15.74
#